data_AF-A0A7Y2JKP4-F1
#
_entry.id   AF-A0A7Y2JKP4-F1
#
_cell.length_a   1.000
_cell.length_b   1.000
_cell.length_c   1.000
_cell.angle_alpha   90.00
_cell.angle_beta   90.00
_cell.angle_gamma   90.00
#
_symmetry.space_group_name_H-M   'P 1'
#
loop_
_entity.id
_entity.type
_entity.pdbx_description
1 polymer ?
#
loop_
_entity_poly.entity_id
_entity_poly.type
_entity_poly.pdbx_seq_one_letter_code
_entity_poly.pdbx_strand_id
1 'polypeptide(L)'
;MDLLQLTSLLIVLAGLFGAVNYLFLKLPTAIGILVVSLAASLTILVLDLLFAGFRVDDELRLIGGEIAFSDALLEGMLGLLLFAGALHVKLSDLREQWLLVALMATMGVALSTVIVGFGFSWLTGMPLMIALVFGALISPTDPVAVLGVLREASLPKSLETKIAGESLFNDGVGYVV
;
A
#
# COMPACT_ATOMS: atom_id res chain seq x y z
N MET A 1 5.39 23.55 -6.95
CA MET A 1 6.55 22.71 -7.29
C MET A 1 6.27 22.06 -8.61
N ASP A 2 7.23 21.97 -9.54
CA ASP A 2 7.02 21.22 -10.78
C ASP A 2 7.02 19.70 -10.51
N LEU A 3 6.41 18.89 -11.37
CA LEU A 3 6.31 17.43 -11.23
C LEU A 3 7.68 16.79 -11.01
N LEU A 4 8.71 17.30 -11.68
CA LEU A 4 10.08 16.81 -11.57
C LEU A 4 10.69 17.14 -10.19
N GLN A 5 10.36 18.29 -9.60
CA GLN A 5 10.80 18.66 -8.25
C GLN A 5 10.10 17.81 -7.19
N LEU A 6 8.80 17.57 -7.36
CA LEU A 6 8.05 16.68 -6.46
C LEU A 6 8.59 15.25 -6.53
N THR A 7 8.78 14.72 -7.73
CA THR A 7 9.27 13.35 -7.94
C THR A 7 10.69 13.19 -7.38
N SER A 8 11.58 14.16 -7.61
CA SER A 8 12.93 14.13 -7.04
C SER A 8 12.92 14.25 -5.52
N LEU A 9 12.07 15.08 -4.93
CA LEU A 9 11.89 15.15 -3.48
C LEU A 9 11.43 13.80 -2.91
N LEU A 10 10.41 13.17 -3.52
CA LEU A 10 9.91 11.87 -3.09
C LEU A 10 10.98 10.79 -3.16
N ILE A 11 11.78 10.75 -4.22
CA ILE A 11 12.89 9.79 -4.38
C ILE A 11 13.97 10.03 -3.31
N VAL A 12 14.34 11.29 -3.06
CA VAL A 12 15.34 11.63 -2.04
C VAL A 12 14.86 11.26 -0.65
N LEU A 13 13.59 11.55 -0.31
CA LEU A 13 13.00 11.18 0.98
C LEU A 13 12.89 9.66 1.13
N ALA A 14 12.46 8.94 0.10
CA ALA A 14 12.43 7.48 0.13
C ALA A 14 13.82 6.87 0.34
N GLY A 15 14.84 7.41 -0.33
CA GLY A 15 16.24 7.00 -0.14
C GLY A 15 16.76 7.31 1.26
N LEU A 16 16.44 8.50 1.79
CA LEU A 16 16.81 8.90 3.16
C LEU A 16 16.16 7.99 4.21
N PHE A 17 14.85 7.76 4.11
CA PHE A 17 14.12 6.89 5.03
C PHE A 17 14.58 5.45 4.92
N GLY A 18 14.87 4.97 3.69
CA GLY A 18 15.49 3.67 3.46
C GLY A 18 16.87 3.55 4.11
N ALA A 19 17.71 4.59 4.04
CA ALA A 19 19.02 4.61 4.70
C ALA A 19 18.89 4.61 6.22
N VAL A 20 17.96 5.38 6.79
CA VAL A 20 17.66 5.36 8.23
C VAL A 20 17.18 3.96 8.66
N ASN A 21 16.27 3.35 7.89
CA ASN A 21 15.84 1.98 8.16
C ASN A 21 17.02 1.01 8.12
N TYR A 22 17.85 1.06 7.08
CA TYR A 22 19.01 0.18 6.93
C TYR A 22 20.02 0.30 8.09
N LEU A 23 20.30 1.54 8.53
CA LEU A 23 21.29 1.80 9.57
C LEU A 23 20.78 1.49 10.99
N PHE A 24 19.51 1.80 11.29
CA PHE A 24 19.00 1.76 12.66
C PHE A 24 17.97 0.66 12.94
N LEU A 25 17.03 0.40 12.02
CA LEU A 25 15.86 -0.46 12.27
C LEU A 25 16.02 -1.88 11.71
N LYS A 26 16.67 -2.03 10.56
CA LYS A 26 16.88 -3.29 9.83
C LYS A 26 15.58 -4.07 9.57
N LEU A 27 14.47 -3.35 9.36
CA LEU A 27 13.19 -3.94 9.00
C LEU A 27 13.11 -4.19 7.49
N PRO A 28 12.20 -5.07 7.02
CA PRO A 28 11.87 -5.17 5.60
C PRO A 28 11.58 -3.79 5.01
N THR A 29 12.14 -3.50 3.83
CA THR A 29 12.24 -2.13 3.29
C THR A 29 10.92 -1.36 3.30
N ALA A 30 9.82 -1.99 2.88
CA ALA A 30 8.50 -1.36 2.87
C ALA A 30 8.03 -0.94 4.28
N ILE A 31 8.15 -1.85 5.25
CA ILE A 31 7.79 -1.60 6.66
C ILE A 31 8.70 -0.51 7.23
N GLY A 32 10.00 -0.61 6.98
CA GLY A 32 10.99 0.35 7.47
C GLY A 32 10.75 1.77 6.97
N ILE A 33 10.51 1.93 5.66
CA ILE A 33 10.20 3.24 5.07
C ILE A 33 8.92 3.80 5.68
N LEU A 34 7.86 2.98 5.85
CA LEU A 34 6.60 3.39 6.47
C LEU A 34 6.80 3.86 7.92
N VAL A 35 7.56 3.12 8.72
CA VAL A 35 7.78 3.46 10.13
C VAL A 35 8.59 4.76 10.24
N VAL A 36 9.64 4.91 9.44
CA VAL A 36 10.46 6.14 9.47
C VAL A 36 9.68 7.34 8.95
N SER A 37 8.91 7.21 7.87
CA SER A 37 8.10 8.29 7.33
C SER A 37 6.99 8.71 8.29
N LEU A 38 6.33 7.76 8.96
CA LEU A 38 5.33 8.03 9.98
C LEU A 38 5.95 8.73 11.19
N ALA A 39 7.10 8.25 11.67
CA ALA A 39 7.81 8.89 12.78
C ALA A 39 8.24 10.32 12.42
N ALA A 40 8.75 10.54 11.21
CA ALA A 40 9.08 11.88 10.72
C ALA A 40 7.84 12.79 10.65
N SER A 41 6.72 12.28 10.11
CA SER A 41 5.46 13.01 10.02
C SER A 41 4.92 13.39 11.40
N LEU A 42 4.91 12.46 12.36
CA LEU A 42 4.49 12.73 13.74
C LEU A 42 5.44 13.70 14.45
N THR A 43 6.74 13.63 14.18
CA THR A 43 7.71 14.57 14.74
C THR A 43 7.45 15.98 14.24
N ILE A 44 7.19 16.15 12.95
CA ILE A 44 6.82 17.45 12.36
C ILE A 44 5.54 17.97 13.02
N LEU A 45 4.50 17.13 13.17
CA LEU A 45 3.24 17.51 13.82
C LEU A 45 3.45 17.97 15.28
N VAL A 46 4.28 17.27 16.04
CA VAL A 46 4.58 17.64 17.44
C VAL A 46 5.39 18.93 17.52
N LEU A 47 6.36 19.13 16.62
CA LEU A 47 7.16 20.36 16.58
C LEU A 47 6.30 21.59 16.25
N ASP A 48 5.35 21.44 15.32
CA ASP A 48 4.38 22.49 14.99
C ASP A 48 3.52 22.88 16.20
N LEU A 49 3.03 21.89 16.96
CA LEU A 49 2.25 22.14 18.19
C LEU A 49 3.06 22.80 19.32
N LEU A 50 4.35 22.49 19.44
CA LEU A 50 5.21 22.98 20.52
C LEU A 50 5.82 24.36 20.22
N PHE A 51 6.05 24.68 18.95
CA PHE A 51 6.70 25.91 18.52
C PHE A 51 5.77 26.70 17.61
N ALA A 52 4.98 27.62 18.20
CA ALA A 52 4.01 28.48 17.50
C ALA A 52 4.57 29.42 16.38
N GLY A 53 5.86 29.30 16.04
CA GLY A 53 6.52 29.98 14.92
C GLY A 53 6.92 29.06 13.76
N PHE A 54 6.80 27.73 13.91
CA PHE A 54 7.07 26.74 12.87
C PHE A 54 5.82 26.59 11.98
N ARG A 55 5.43 27.63 11.23
CA ARG A 55 4.24 27.60 10.34
C ARG A 55 4.46 26.76 9.08
N VAL A 56 4.78 25.49 9.28
CA VAL A 56 4.96 24.48 8.23
C VAL A 56 3.62 24.21 7.53
N ASP A 57 2.50 24.49 8.21
CA ASP A 57 1.13 24.40 7.71
C ASP A 57 0.84 25.25 6.46
N ASP A 58 1.32 26.50 6.44
CA ASP A 58 0.94 27.46 5.40
C ASP A 58 1.63 27.13 4.06
N GLU A 59 2.90 26.69 4.10
CA GLU A 59 3.61 26.22 2.90
C GLU A 59 3.13 24.84 2.43
N LEU A 60 2.88 23.88 3.33
CA LEU A 60 2.40 22.55 2.95
C LEU A 60 0.97 22.54 2.40
N ARG A 61 0.08 23.40 2.90
CA ARG A 61 -1.29 23.50 2.36
C ARG A 61 -1.32 24.17 0.98
N LEU A 62 -0.42 25.13 0.73
CA LEU A 62 -0.24 25.73 -0.59
C LEU A 62 0.40 24.76 -1.60
N ILE A 63 1.22 23.81 -1.13
CA ILE A 63 1.83 22.77 -1.98
C ILE A 63 0.90 21.57 -2.17
N GLY A 64 0.11 21.19 -1.15
CA GLY A 64 -0.75 20.00 -1.16
C GLY A 64 -2.12 20.18 -1.84
N GLY A 65 -2.56 21.41 -2.07
CA GLY A 65 -3.87 21.70 -2.67
C GLY A 65 -4.00 21.38 -4.17
N GLU A 66 -2.89 21.19 -4.89
CA GLU A 66 -2.88 20.92 -6.34
C GLU A 66 -2.22 19.59 -6.72
N ILE A 67 -1.76 18.80 -5.74
CA ILE A 67 -1.19 17.49 -6.05
C ILE A 67 -2.34 16.50 -6.09
N ALA A 68 -2.73 16.12 -7.30
CA ALA A 68 -3.54 14.94 -7.59
C ALA A 68 -2.76 13.66 -7.25
N PHE A 69 -2.27 13.53 -6.01
CA PHE A 69 -1.40 12.42 -5.57
C PHE A 69 -2.15 11.10 -5.70
N SER A 70 -3.42 11.10 -5.31
CA SER A 70 -4.32 9.97 -5.51
C SER A 70 -4.42 9.60 -6.98
N ASP A 71 -4.65 10.55 -7.88
CA ASP A 71 -4.80 10.26 -9.32
C ASP A 71 -3.47 9.81 -9.93
N ALA A 72 -2.36 10.46 -9.57
CA ALA A 72 -1.02 10.06 -10.01
C ALA A 72 -0.67 8.63 -9.56
N LEU A 73 -1.07 8.25 -8.34
CA LEU A 73 -0.76 6.95 -7.77
C LEU A 73 -1.72 5.86 -8.24
N LEU A 74 -3.03 6.12 -8.24
CA LEU A 74 -4.08 5.17 -8.60
C LEU A 74 -4.30 5.07 -10.11
N GLU A 75 -4.31 6.17 -10.85
CA GLU A 75 -4.50 6.16 -12.30
C GLU A 75 -3.18 6.03 -13.06
N GLY A 76 -2.10 6.63 -12.53
CA GLY A 76 -0.77 6.58 -13.14
C GLY A 76 0.05 5.35 -12.74
N MET A 77 0.43 5.26 -11.46
CA MET A 77 1.41 4.28 -10.98
C MET A 77 0.84 2.86 -10.85
N LEU A 78 -0.39 2.70 -10.38
CA LEU A 78 -1.00 1.39 -10.11
C LEU A 78 -0.98 0.51 -11.36
N GLY A 79 -1.43 1.04 -12.51
CA GLY A 79 -1.41 0.30 -13.77
C GLY A 79 -0.01 -0.18 -14.17
N LEU A 80 1.01 0.66 -13.98
CA LEU A 80 2.42 0.31 -14.25
C LEU A 80 2.94 -0.73 -13.26
N LEU A 81 2.57 -0.65 -11.98
CA LEU A 81 2.94 -1.61 -10.94
C LEU A 81 2.31 -2.98 -11.20
N LEU A 82 1.03 -3.02 -11.54
CA LEU A 82 0.33 -4.25 -11.92
C LEU A 82 0.92 -4.86 -13.19
N PHE A 83 1.24 -4.04 -14.19
CA PHE A 83 1.92 -4.53 -15.40
C PHE A 83 3.29 -5.12 -15.08
N ALA A 84 4.10 -4.44 -14.28
CA ALA A 84 5.41 -4.93 -13.84
C ALA A 84 5.29 -6.22 -13.02
N GLY A 85 4.29 -6.32 -12.13
CA GLY A 85 3.98 -7.53 -11.38
C GLY A 85 3.61 -8.70 -12.30
N ALA A 86 2.74 -8.45 -13.28
CA ALA A 86 2.31 -9.44 -14.27
C ALA A 86 3.48 -10.02 -15.09
N LEU A 87 4.48 -9.20 -15.43
CA LEU A 87 5.68 -9.66 -16.16
C LEU A 87 6.51 -10.70 -15.38
N HIS A 88 6.42 -10.72 -14.05
CA HIS A 88 7.13 -11.68 -13.21
C HIS A 88 6.34 -12.99 -13.01
N VAL A 89 5.06 -13.05 -13.42
CA VAL A 89 4.20 -14.21 -13.24
C VAL A 89 4.25 -15.12 -14.48
N LYS A 90 4.54 -16.40 -14.26
CA LYS A 90 4.49 -17.41 -15.33
C LYS A 90 3.04 -17.80 -15.62
N LEU A 91 2.60 -17.51 -16.85
CA LEU A 91 1.22 -17.75 -17.28
C LEU A 91 0.83 -19.25 -17.24
N SER A 92 1.79 -20.15 -17.49
CA SER A 92 1.59 -21.61 -17.37
C SER A 92 1.19 -22.00 -15.95
N ASP A 93 1.97 -21.52 -14.98
CA ASP A 93 1.84 -21.88 -13.57
C ASP A 93 0.58 -21.23 -12.98
N LEU A 94 0.28 -20.00 -13.41
CA LEU A 94 -0.97 -19.30 -13.05
C LEU A 94 -2.20 -20.05 -13.60
N ARG A 95 -2.13 -20.55 -14.83
CA ARG A 95 -3.24 -21.31 -15.44
C ARG A 95 -3.52 -22.61 -14.70
N GLU A 96 -2.56 -23.21 -14.03
CA GLU A 96 -2.80 -24.39 -13.18
C GLU A 96 -3.55 -24.04 -11.88
N GLN A 97 -3.42 -22.80 -11.40
CA GLN A 97 -3.98 -22.34 -10.12
C GLN A 97 -5.10 -21.29 -10.27
N TRP A 98 -5.53 -21.02 -11.51
CA TRP A 98 -6.40 -19.88 -11.86
C TRP A 98 -7.72 -19.86 -11.06
N LEU A 99 -8.31 -21.03 -10.80
CA LEU A 99 -9.57 -21.15 -10.09
C LEU A 99 -9.43 -20.67 -8.64
N LEU A 100 -8.33 -21.05 -8.00
CA LEU A 100 -8.07 -20.70 -6.60
C LEU A 100 -7.75 -19.20 -6.48
N VAL A 101 -6.90 -18.70 -7.38
CA VAL A 101 -6.56 -17.26 -7.46
C VAL A 101 -7.80 -16.42 -7.71
N ALA A 102 -8.65 -16.79 -8.67
CA ALA A 102 -9.87 -16.06 -8.98
C ALA A 102 -10.86 -16.08 -7.81
N LEU A 103 -11.01 -17.21 -7.12
CA LEU A 103 -11.87 -17.32 -5.95
C LEU A 103 -11.40 -16.42 -4.80
N MET A 104 -10.09 -16.39 -4.52
CA MET A 104 -9.52 -15.54 -3.48
C MET A 104 -9.63 -14.06 -3.81
N ALA A 105 -9.29 -13.67 -5.05
CA ALA A 105 -9.35 -12.28 -5.50
C ALA A 105 -10.79 -11.72 -5.64
N THR A 106 -11.82 -12.57 -5.69
CA THR A 106 -13.22 -12.12 -5.83
C THR A 106 -14.03 -12.41 -4.57
N MET A 107 -14.40 -13.67 -4.37
CA MET A 107 -15.21 -14.12 -3.23
C MET A 107 -14.48 -13.91 -1.90
N GLY A 108 -13.16 -14.15 -1.87
CA GLY A 108 -12.34 -13.91 -0.69
C GLY A 108 -12.35 -12.44 -0.26
N VAL A 109 -12.13 -11.54 -1.22
CA VAL A 109 -12.17 -10.08 -1.00
C VAL A 109 -13.56 -9.62 -0.57
N ALA A 110 -14.61 -10.03 -1.29
CA ALA A 110 -15.98 -9.66 -0.94
C ALA A 110 -16.37 -10.14 0.47
N LEU A 111 -16.01 -11.37 0.82
CA LEU A 111 -16.27 -11.92 2.14
C LEU A 111 -15.47 -11.18 3.22
N SER A 112 -14.19 -10.88 2.96
CA SER A 112 -13.35 -10.08 3.86
C SER A 112 -13.94 -8.68 4.08
N THR A 113 -14.35 -7.99 3.02
CA THR A 113 -14.98 -6.66 3.09
C THR A 113 -16.21 -6.67 3.98
N VAL A 114 -17.07 -7.69 3.83
CA VAL A 114 -18.27 -7.85 4.65
C VAL A 114 -17.88 -8.13 6.11
N ILE A 115 -17.00 -9.10 6.37
CA ILE A 115 -16.62 -9.47 7.74
C ILE A 115 -15.96 -8.29 8.46
N VAL A 116 -14.98 -7.66 7.83
CA VAL A 116 -14.25 -6.50 8.40
C VAL A 116 -15.18 -5.31 8.55
N GLY A 117 -16.00 -5.00 7.54
CA GLY A 117 -16.90 -3.86 7.59
C GLY A 117 -18.01 -4.00 8.63
N PHE A 118 -18.64 -5.17 8.74
CA PHE A 118 -19.61 -5.41 9.81
C PHE A 118 -18.94 -5.43 11.19
N GLY A 119 -17.77 -6.05 11.32
CA GLY A 119 -17.00 -6.04 12.57
C GLY A 119 -16.63 -4.63 13.01
N PHE A 120 -16.19 -3.79 12.07
CA PHE A 120 -15.83 -2.40 12.32
C PHE A 120 -17.05 -1.54 12.69
N SER A 121 -18.17 -1.69 11.97
CA SER A 121 -19.43 -1.01 12.31
C SER A 121 -19.93 -1.41 13.71
N TRP A 122 -19.84 -2.69 14.05
CA TRP A 122 -20.24 -3.20 15.36
C TRP A 122 -19.34 -2.67 16.49
N LEU A 123 -18.02 -2.59 16.26
CA LEU A 123 -17.07 -2.14 17.28
C LEU A 123 -17.11 -0.61 17.50
N THR A 124 -17.28 0.15 16.43
CA THR A 124 -17.16 1.62 16.45
C THR A 124 -18.50 2.36 16.47
N GLY A 125 -19.59 1.68 16.11
CA GLY A 125 -20.89 2.30 15.88
C GLY A 125 -20.98 3.12 14.58
N MET A 126 -19.97 3.06 13.70
CA MET A 126 -20.01 3.79 12.43
C MET A 126 -21.11 3.29 11.49
N PRO A 127 -21.68 4.16 10.65
CA PRO A 127 -22.63 3.77 9.60
C PRO A 127 -22.09 2.62 8.75
N LEU A 128 -22.93 1.63 8.47
CA LEU A 128 -22.53 0.41 7.77
C LEU A 128 -21.85 0.71 6.42
N MET A 129 -22.31 1.72 5.68
CA MET A 129 -21.67 2.11 4.42
C MET A 129 -20.22 2.56 4.61
N ILE A 130 -19.92 3.38 5.62
CA ILE A 130 -18.56 3.83 5.91
C ILE A 130 -17.69 2.65 6.33
N ALA A 131 -18.25 1.76 7.14
CA ALA A 131 -17.53 0.59 7.61
C ALA A 131 -17.25 -0.43 6.48
N LEU A 132 -18.19 -0.60 5.54
CA LEU A 132 -17.97 -1.43 4.35
C LEU A 132 -16.92 -0.82 3.42
N VAL A 133 -16.88 0.50 3.25
CA VAL A 133 -15.79 1.18 2.51
C VAL A 133 -14.44 0.93 3.18
N PHE A 134 -14.37 1.01 4.51
CA PHE A 134 -13.16 0.65 5.25
C PHE A 134 -12.77 -0.82 5.05
N GLY A 135 -13.75 -1.73 5.06
CA GLY A 135 -13.53 -3.14 4.76
C GLY A 135 -13.01 -3.37 3.34
N ALA A 136 -13.55 -2.67 2.35
CA ALA A 136 -13.11 -2.74 0.96
C ALA A 136 -11.68 -2.22 0.78
N LEU A 137 -11.32 -1.15 1.48
CA LEU A 137 -9.99 -0.55 1.43
C LEU A 137 -8.89 -1.48 2.00
N ILE A 138 -9.21 -2.29 3.01
CA ILE A 138 -8.22 -3.12 3.74
C ILE A 138 -8.20 -4.58 3.27
N SER A 139 -9.23 -5.03 2.55
CA SER A 139 -9.30 -6.42 2.09
C SER A 139 -8.28 -6.79 1.00
N PRO A 140 -7.88 -5.88 0.10
CA PRO A 140 -6.77 -6.14 -0.81
C PRO A 140 -5.43 -6.33 -0.08
N THR A 141 -4.69 -7.37 -0.47
CA THR A 141 -3.44 -7.77 0.17
C THR A 141 -2.23 -7.50 -0.73
N ASP A 142 -1.20 -6.85 -0.19
CA ASP A 142 0.10 -6.67 -0.86
C ASP A 142 1.14 -7.69 -0.35
N PRO A 143 1.46 -8.73 -1.14
CA PRO A 143 2.43 -9.73 -0.81
C PRO A 143 3.81 -9.30 -1.26
N VAL A 144 4.04 -8.19 -1.97
CA VAL A 144 5.39 -7.72 -2.32
C VAL A 144 6.18 -7.47 -1.04
N ALA A 145 5.53 -6.90 -0.02
CA ALA A 145 6.10 -6.73 1.31
C ALA A 145 6.49 -8.06 1.98
N VAL A 146 5.74 -9.13 1.72
CA VAL A 146 5.90 -10.44 2.39
C VAL A 146 6.76 -11.41 1.56
N LEU A 147 6.73 -11.33 0.23
CA LEU A 147 7.51 -12.15 -0.70
C LEU A 147 9.00 -11.91 -0.53
N GLY A 148 9.41 -10.67 -0.26
CA GLY A 148 10.81 -10.34 0.03
C GLY A 148 11.35 -11.17 1.20
N VAL A 149 10.55 -11.32 2.26
CA VAL A 149 10.89 -12.12 3.44
C VAL A 149 10.71 -13.62 3.18
N LEU A 150 9.62 -13.99 2.51
CA LEU A 150 9.29 -15.39 2.26
C LEU A 150 10.20 -16.07 1.24
N ARG A 151 10.84 -15.31 0.34
CA ARG A 151 11.88 -15.84 -0.56
C ARG A 151 13.09 -16.37 0.19
N GLU A 152 13.42 -15.78 1.34
CA GLU A 152 14.48 -16.32 2.21
C GLU A 152 14.11 -17.69 2.80
N ALA A 153 12.80 -17.98 2.91
CA ALA A 153 12.27 -19.23 3.44
C ALA A 153 12.17 -20.39 2.42
N SER A 154 12.67 -20.23 1.19
CA SER A 154 12.69 -21.28 0.14
C SER A 154 11.31 -21.92 -0.14
N LEU A 155 10.29 -21.10 -0.37
CA LEU A 155 8.93 -21.57 -0.61
C LEU A 155 8.81 -22.46 -1.88
N PRO A 156 7.88 -23.43 -1.89
CA PRO A 156 7.51 -24.15 -3.11
C PRO A 156 7.00 -23.18 -4.18
N LYS A 157 7.43 -23.37 -5.44
CA LYS A 157 7.03 -22.52 -6.57
C LYS A 157 5.52 -22.33 -6.70
N SER A 158 4.74 -23.39 -6.43
CA SER A 158 3.28 -23.33 -6.48
C SER A 158 2.68 -22.35 -5.48
N LEU A 159 3.30 -22.17 -4.32
CA LEU A 159 2.82 -21.23 -3.29
C LEU A 159 3.24 -19.80 -3.65
N GLU A 160 4.45 -19.61 -4.17
CA GLU A 160 4.88 -18.31 -4.72
C GLU A 160 3.93 -17.85 -5.85
N THR A 161 3.58 -18.74 -6.78
CA THR A 161 2.64 -18.42 -7.87
C THR A 161 1.23 -18.09 -7.36
N LYS A 162 0.74 -18.80 -6.33
CA LYS A 162 -0.57 -18.52 -5.73
C LYS A 162 -0.59 -17.15 -5.07
N ILE A 163 0.40 -16.85 -4.23
CA ILE A 163 0.51 -15.58 -3.51
C ILE A 163 0.68 -14.41 -4.49
N ALA A 164 1.56 -14.56 -5.48
CA ALA A 164 1.78 -13.52 -6.49
C ALA A 164 0.54 -13.32 -7.38
N GLY A 165 -0.14 -14.41 -7.76
CA GLY A 165 -1.37 -14.35 -8.55
C GLY A 165 -2.51 -13.71 -7.77
N GLU A 166 -2.78 -14.16 -6.55
CA GLU A 166 -3.84 -13.62 -5.67
C GLU A 166 -3.76 -12.11 -5.59
N SER A 167 -2.60 -11.57 -5.21
CA SER A 167 -2.43 -10.12 -5.06
C SER A 167 -2.58 -9.35 -6.35
N LEU A 168 -2.00 -9.82 -7.46
CA LEU A 168 -2.08 -9.11 -8.72
C LEU A 168 -3.54 -8.89 -9.15
N PHE A 169 -4.39 -9.91 -8.95
CA PHE A 169 -5.82 -9.78 -9.25
C PHE A 169 -6.58 -9.04 -8.14
N ASN A 170 -6.20 -9.23 -6.88
CA ASN A 170 -6.82 -8.58 -5.73
C ASN A 170 -6.66 -7.05 -5.77
N ASP A 171 -5.47 -6.54 -6.12
CA ASP A 171 -5.23 -5.09 -6.28
C ASP A 171 -6.14 -4.49 -7.36
N GLY A 172 -6.34 -5.21 -8.46
CA GLY A 172 -7.25 -4.80 -9.53
C GLY A 172 -8.72 -4.81 -9.10
N VAL A 173 -9.16 -5.83 -8.33
CA VAL A 173 -10.52 -5.91 -7.80
C VAL A 173 -10.76 -4.84 -6.74
N GLY A 174 -9.79 -4.63 -5.85
CA GLY A 174 -9.84 -3.63 -4.79
C GLY A 174 -9.93 -2.19 -5.29
N TYR A 175 -9.36 -1.88 -6.45
CA TYR A 175 -9.52 -0.57 -7.09
C TYR A 175 -10.94 -0.33 -7.62
N VAL A 176 -11.67 -1.38 -8.00
CA VAL A 176 -13.00 -1.28 -8.64
C VAL A 176 -14.14 -1.26 -7.62
N VAL A 177 -13.98 -1.93 -6.47
CA VAL A 177 -15.00 -2.09 -5.42
C VAL A 177 -15.01 -0.89 -4.47
#